data_AF-A0A535T270-F1
#
_entry.id   AF-A0A535T270-F1
#
_cell.length_a   1.000
_cell.length_b   1.000
_cell.length_c   1.000
_cell.angle_alpha   90.00
_cell.angle_beta   90.00
_cell.angle_gamma   90.00
#
_symmetry.space_group_name_H-M   'P 1'
#
loop_
_entity.id
_entity.type
_entity.pdbx_description
1 polymer ?
#
loop_
_entity_poly.entity_id
_entity_poly.type
_entity_poly.pdbx_seq_one_letter_code
_entity_poly.pdbx_strand_id
1 'polypeptide(L)'
;MPIPTLAGVVPLSSLATIQLVNGPQAVSRLNGDRDATITGTITGNNTQAVQSDVSKALNGVALPSGVKISTGGVFQQLSTVLNQFALALLAAIALVYLIMVATFRSVIKPLVLLVSIPFAATGAIIALVITNTSLSLPALIGVLMLTGIVVTNAIVLLDLVEQYRDRGLGLQDALVEGGRHRLRPTLMTAFATMLALLPLAVTGGGGGVGGAFISGPLAIVVIGGLFTSTLLTLVLVPVLYSLTSRFTGPRTTQDLDLLLDAAEDRRFKPLGQRAMSEPAPVPLPALAPEPVVREFTVAMKIEPEDGTPGDPSVLERLRAAGYRLTFAEGSRRVLVEAPTVAAATEADAAAQAVRSVIKLVPAKGYRLSDPVATEKKVELVLG
;
A
#
# COMPACT_ATOMS: atom_id res chain seq x y z
N MET A 1 28.34 75.06 30.54
CA MET A 1 29.82 74.97 30.61
C MET A 1 30.43 76.18 29.91
N PRO A 2 31.44 76.84 30.49
CA PRO A 2 32.15 77.96 29.84
C PRO A 2 33.12 77.43 28.77
N ILE A 3 33.12 78.04 27.58
CA ILE A 3 34.03 77.69 26.47
C ILE A 3 34.90 78.90 26.12
N PRO A 4 36.23 78.75 26.09
CA PRO A 4 37.12 79.82 25.66
C PRO A 4 37.05 79.99 24.14
N THR A 5 36.74 81.20 23.69
CA THR A 5 36.75 81.60 22.27
C THR A 5 37.74 82.75 22.07
N LEU A 6 38.04 83.08 20.81
CA LEU A 6 38.92 84.21 20.45
C LEU A 6 38.46 85.57 21.01
N ALA A 7 37.16 85.71 21.33
CA ALA A 7 36.57 86.94 21.87
C ALA A 7 36.33 86.90 23.40
N GLY A 8 36.77 85.83 24.09
CA GLY A 8 36.57 85.64 25.53
C GLY A 8 35.83 84.35 25.89
N VAL A 9 35.58 84.16 27.18
CA VAL A 9 34.88 82.98 27.70
C VAL A 9 33.38 83.18 27.59
N VAL A 10 32.72 82.32 26.81
CA VAL A 10 31.29 82.44 26.52
C VAL A 10 30.58 81.15 26.98
N PRO A 11 29.38 81.23 27.60
CA PRO A 11 28.63 80.04 28.00
C PRO A 11 28.20 79.20 26.78
N LEU A 12 28.36 77.88 26.84
CA LEU A 12 28.02 76.93 25.76
C LEU A 12 26.57 77.08 25.25
N SER A 13 25.64 77.54 26.09
CA SER A 13 24.25 77.79 25.72
C SER A 13 24.05 78.94 24.71
N SER A 14 25.03 79.83 24.53
CA SER A 14 24.95 80.89 23.51
C SER A 14 25.52 80.47 22.15
N LEU A 15 26.20 79.32 22.09
CA LEU A 15 26.82 78.79 20.88
C LEU A 15 26.04 77.59 20.30
N ALA A 16 25.33 76.85 21.16
CA ALA A 16 24.54 75.68 20.73
C ALA A 16 23.25 75.54 21.55
N THR A 17 22.20 75.04 20.89
CA THR A 17 20.94 74.65 21.55
C THR A 17 21.09 73.23 22.09
N ILE A 18 21.12 73.09 23.42
CA ILE A 18 21.23 71.79 24.08
C ILE A 18 19.82 71.27 24.36
N GLN A 19 19.43 70.17 23.72
CA GLN A 19 18.19 69.46 24.02
C GLN A 19 18.49 68.02 24.38
N LEU A 20 17.87 67.54 25.46
CA LEU A 20 17.90 66.13 25.81
C LEU A 20 16.85 65.43 24.93
N VAL A 21 17.32 64.72 23.90
CA VAL A 21 16.47 63.95 22.99
C VAL A 21 16.68 62.47 23.22
N ASN A 22 15.59 61.69 23.22
CA ASN A 22 15.68 60.25 23.25
C ASN A 22 16.15 59.75 21.88
N GLY A 23 17.44 59.44 21.77
CA GLY A 23 18.04 58.82 20.59
C GLY A 23 18.12 57.29 20.71
N PRO A 24 18.13 56.56 19.60
CA PRO A 24 18.37 55.11 19.62
C PRO A 24 19.79 54.83 20.13
N GLN A 25 19.90 54.03 21.19
CA GLN A 25 21.18 53.60 21.76
C GLN A 25 21.92 52.61 20.85
N ALA A 26 21.17 51.79 20.11
CA ALA A 26 21.66 50.90 19.07
C ALA A 26 20.56 50.71 18.01
N VAL A 27 20.95 50.63 16.75
CA VAL A 27 20.05 50.31 15.64
C VAL A 27 20.37 48.90 15.17
N SER A 28 19.53 47.93 15.54
CA SER A 28 19.62 46.58 15.00
C SER A 28 19.00 46.54 13.61
N ARG A 29 19.62 45.76 12.72
CA ARG A 29 19.08 45.48 11.39
C ARG A 29 19.16 43.99 11.08
N LEU A 30 18.09 43.46 10.50
CA LEU A 30 18.06 42.12 9.92
C LEU A 30 17.73 42.24 8.43
N ASN A 31 18.62 41.74 7.56
CA ASN A 31 18.49 41.84 6.10
C ASN A 31 18.28 43.27 5.56
N GLY A 32 18.81 44.28 6.25
CA GLY A 32 18.73 45.70 5.85
C GLY A 32 17.59 46.48 6.49
N ASP A 33 16.54 45.80 6.97
CA ASP A 33 15.41 46.39 7.67
C ASP A 33 15.70 46.59 9.16
N ARG A 34 15.13 47.64 9.78
CA ARG A 34 15.26 47.85 11.22
C ARG A 34 14.49 46.77 11.96
N ASP A 35 15.15 46.06 12.87
CA ASP A 35 14.53 45.02 13.68
C ASP A 35 14.52 45.40 15.17
N ALA A 36 13.55 44.82 15.88
CA ALA A 36 13.50 44.81 17.33
C ALA A 36 13.42 43.36 17.78
N THR A 37 14.50 42.86 18.37
CA THR A 37 14.59 41.46 18.80
C THR A 37 14.02 41.29 20.21
N ILE A 38 13.03 40.40 20.36
CA ILE A 38 12.48 39.95 21.65
C ILE A 38 13.04 38.56 21.93
N THR A 39 13.73 38.40 23.07
CA THR A 39 14.31 37.12 23.49
C THR A 39 13.51 36.48 24.62
N GLY A 40 13.46 35.15 24.64
CA GLY A 40 12.84 34.37 25.70
C GLY A 40 13.53 33.02 25.83
N THR A 41 13.76 32.59 27.07
CA THR A 41 14.39 31.29 27.37
C THR A 41 13.32 30.23 27.51
N ILE A 42 13.47 29.10 26.81
CA ILE A 42 12.56 27.96 26.90
C ILE A 42 12.94 27.14 28.14
N THR A 43 12.03 27.08 29.12
CA THR A 43 12.22 26.33 30.37
C THR A 43 11.55 24.95 30.35
N GLY A 44 10.69 24.67 29.37
CA GLY A 44 9.97 23.40 29.23
C GLY A 44 10.67 22.38 28.34
N ASN A 45 10.35 21.10 28.54
CA ASN A 45 10.93 19.97 27.79
C ASN A 45 10.31 19.78 26.38
N ASN A 46 9.31 20.57 26.01
CA ASN A 46 8.62 20.47 24.72
C ASN A 46 8.71 21.80 23.94
N THR A 47 9.82 21.97 23.23
CA THR A 47 10.10 23.13 22.39
C THR A 47 9.02 23.34 21.31
N GLN A 48 8.44 22.25 20.78
CA GLN A 48 7.40 22.31 19.74
C GLN A 48 6.09 22.89 20.28
N ALA A 49 5.68 22.49 21.49
CA ALA A 49 4.48 23.03 22.13
C ALA A 49 4.63 24.53 22.40
N VAL A 50 5.78 24.94 22.96
CA VAL A 50 6.08 26.36 23.21
C VAL A 50 6.08 27.16 21.91
N GLN A 51 6.64 26.62 20.82
CA GLN A 51 6.58 27.26 19.51
C GLN A 51 5.14 27.47 19.03
N SER A 52 4.29 26.45 19.18
CA SER A 52 2.88 26.52 18.78
C SER A 52 2.13 27.57 19.59
N ASP A 53 2.35 27.62 20.90
CA ASP A 53 1.69 28.56 21.80
C ASP A 53 2.12 30.00 21.54
N VAL A 54 3.42 30.23 21.33
CA VAL A 54 3.95 31.54 20.92
C VAL A 54 3.38 31.95 19.56
N SER A 55 3.35 31.05 18.57
CA SER A 55 2.78 31.35 17.25
C SER A 55 1.28 31.70 17.34
N LYS A 56 0.51 30.98 18.17
CA LYS A 56 -0.91 31.29 18.42
C LYS A 56 -1.08 32.65 19.10
N ALA A 57 -0.26 32.95 20.11
CA ALA A 57 -0.30 34.25 20.79
C ALA A 57 0.03 35.40 19.83
N LEU A 58 1.05 35.21 18.97
CA LEU A 58 1.45 36.21 17.97
C LEU A 58 0.37 36.46 16.91
N ASN A 59 -0.37 35.43 16.51
CA ASN A 59 -1.50 35.59 15.58
C ASN A 59 -2.66 36.41 16.19
N GLY A 60 -2.73 36.52 17.53
CA GLY A 60 -3.74 37.30 18.23
C GLY A 60 -3.38 38.78 18.45
N VAL A 61 -2.16 39.21 18.09
CA VAL A 61 -1.71 40.59 18.30
C VAL A 61 -2.01 41.44 17.06
N ALA A 62 -2.76 42.54 17.24
CA ALA A 62 -2.95 43.52 16.19
C ALA A 62 -1.68 44.36 16.01
N LEU A 63 -1.00 44.22 14.88
CA LEU A 63 0.19 44.98 14.56
C LEU A 63 -0.13 46.27 13.79
N PRO A 64 0.64 47.35 14.01
CA PRO A 64 0.57 48.54 13.17
C PRO A 64 0.96 48.22 11.72
N SER A 65 0.41 48.98 10.76
CA SER A 65 0.74 48.84 9.35
C SER A 65 2.25 49.00 9.12
N GLY A 66 2.88 48.00 8.48
CA GLY A 66 4.30 48.02 8.13
C GLY A 66 5.21 47.21 9.05
N VAL A 67 4.70 46.63 10.14
CA VAL A 67 5.47 45.74 11.02
C VAL A 67 5.23 44.28 10.64
N LYS A 68 6.30 43.54 10.33
CA LYS A 68 6.26 42.08 10.13
C LYS A 68 6.92 41.39 11.32
N ILE A 69 6.24 40.40 11.89
CA ILE A 69 6.84 39.52 12.88
C ILE A 69 7.48 38.34 12.18
N SER A 70 8.75 38.08 12.47
CA SER A 70 9.44 36.85 12.07
C SER A 70 9.97 36.15 13.31
N THR A 71 9.64 34.86 13.47
CA THR A 71 10.24 34.01 14.50
C THR A 71 11.60 33.53 14.03
N GLY A 72 12.67 33.92 14.74
CA GLY A 72 14.04 33.47 14.50
C GLY A 72 14.53 32.42 15.51
N GLY A 73 15.82 32.07 15.43
CA GLY A 73 16.49 31.21 16.40
C GLY A 73 16.01 29.75 16.35
N VAL A 74 15.85 29.13 17.52
CA VAL A 74 15.54 27.69 17.68
C VAL A 74 14.25 27.30 16.95
N PHE A 75 13.23 28.16 16.93
CA PHE A 75 11.96 27.89 16.25
C PHE A 75 12.11 27.79 14.72
N GLN A 76 12.90 28.68 14.12
CA GLN A 76 13.19 28.62 12.69
C GLN A 76 14.07 27.41 12.34
N GLN A 77 15.04 27.10 13.20
CA GLN A 77 15.88 25.92 13.04
C GLN A 77 15.07 24.63 13.12
N LEU A 78 14.15 24.52 14.09
CA LEU A 78 13.27 23.36 14.25
C LEU A 78 12.35 23.19 13.03
N SER A 79 11.72 24.27 12.54
CA SER A 79 10.88 24.21 11.34
C SER A 79 11.68 23.81 10.09
N THR A 80 12.89 24.33 9.93
CA THR A 80 13.77 23.97 8.80
C THR A 80 14.12 22.49 8.86
N VAL A 81 14.52 22.00 10.03
CA VAL A 81 14.90 20.60 10.22
C VAL A 81 13.69 19.68 10.02
N LEU A 82 12.51 20.02 10.56
CA LEU A 82 11.27 19.26 10.33
C LEU A 82 10.95 19.12 8.84
N ASN A 83 11.04 20.21 8.08
CA ASN A 83 10.81 20.18 6.63
C ASN A 83 11.84 19.32 5.89
N GLN A 84 13.12 19.40 6.28
CA GLN A 84 14.16 18.54 5.73
C GLN A 84 13.92 17.06 6.06
N PHE A 85 13.48 16.74 7.27
CA PHE A 85 13.12 15.37 7.65
C PHE A 85 11.89 14.86 6.92
N ALA A 86 10.87 15.68 6.72
CA ALA A 86 9.69 15.32 5.95
C ALA A 86 10.06 15.01 4.48
N LEU A 87 10.92 15.84 3.89
CA LEU A 87 11.43 15.60 2.53
C LEU A 87 12.32 14.35 2.47
N ALA A 88 13.17 14.13 3.47
CA ALA A 88 14.00 12.93 3.57
C ALA A 88 13.15 11.65 3.74
N LEU A 89 12.07 11.71 4.53
CA LEU A 89 11.13 10.61 4.70
C LEU A 89 10.41 10.28 3.38
N LEU A 90 9.94 11.30 2.66
CA LEU A 90 9.34 11.11 1.34
C LEU A 90 10.33 10.53 0.33
N ALA A 91 11.57 11.02 0.31
CA ALA A 91 12.62 10.47 -0.53
C ALA A 91 12.96 9.02 -0.17
N ALA A 92 13.01 8.67 1.12
CA ALA A 92 13.23 7.31 1.58
C ALA A 92 12.09 6.38 1.16
N ILE A 93 10.84 6.80 1.33
CA ILE A 93 9.65 6.06 0.86
C ILE A 93 9.70 5.85 -0.66
N ALA A 94 10.03 6.89 -1.43
CA ALA A 94 10.14 6.81 -2.88
C ALA A 94 11.27 5.87 -3.33
N LEU A 95 12.42 5.90 -2.65
CA LEU A 95 13.55 5.00 -2.95
C LEU A 95 13.20 3.55 -2.63
N VAL A 96 12.61 3.30 -1.46
CA VAL A 96 12.13 1.98 -1.06
C VAL A 96 11.11 1.47 -2.08
N TYR A 97 10.16 2.31 -2.50
CA TYR A 97 9.20 1.99 -3.54
C TYR A 97 9.88 1.60 -4.86
N LEU A 98 10.87 2.36 -5.33
CA LEU A 98 11.61 2.06 -6.56
C LEU A 98 12.30 0.69 -6.46
N ILE A 99 12.99 0.43 -5.36
CA ILE A 99 13.64 -0.86 -5.10
C ILE A 99 12.60 -1.99 -5.14
N MET A 100 11.46 -1.80 -4.49
CA MET A 100 10.38 -2.79 -4.48
C MET A 100 9.79 -3.03 -5.87
N VAL A 101 9.58 -1.98 -6.67
CA VAL A 101 9.10 -2.13 -8.06
C VAL A 101 10.11 -2.93 -8.88
N ALA A 102 11.41 -2.66 -8.69
CA ALA A 102 12.48 -3.42 -9.34
C ALA A 102 12.52 -4.90 -8.89
N THR A 103 12.29 -5.18 -7.60
CA THR A 103 12.28 -6.54 -7.07
C THR A 103 11.05 -7.34 -7.51
N PHE A 104 9.85 -6.77 -7.39
CA PHE A 104 8.59 -7.49 -7.62
C PHE A 104 8.08 -7.41 -9.07
N ARG A 105 8.77 -6.65 -9.94
CA ARG A 105 8.38 -6.35 -11.33
C ARG A 105 6.92 -5.91 -11.46
N SER A 106 6.39 -5.25 -10.42
CA SER A 106 4.99 -4.86 -10.32
C SER A 106 4.87 -3.55 -9.57
N VAL A 107 3.97 -2.69 -10.02
CA VAL A 107 3.72 -1.35 -9.47
C VAL A 107 2.70 -1.41 -8.32
N ILE A 108 1.75 -2.34 -8.39
CA ILE A 108 0.65 -2.46 -7.43
C ILE A 108 1.11 -3.15 -6.14
N LYS A 109 1.92 -4.22 -6.25
CA LYS A 109 2.37 -5.01 -5.10
C LYS A 109 3.15 -4.17 -4.06
N PRO A 110 4.13 -3.32 -4.45
CA PRO A 110 4.82 -2.43 -3.51
C PRO A 110 3.94 -1.37 -2.86
N LEU A 111 2.97 -0.83 -3.60
CA LEU A 111 2.08 0.23 -3.10
C LEU A 111 1.28 -0.27 -1.90
N VAL A 112 0.83 -1.53 -1.94
CA VAL A 112 0.16 -2.21 -0.82
C VAL A 112 1.03 -2.23 0.44
N LEU A 113 2.34 -2.43 0.29
CA LEU A 113 3.26 -2.48 1.42
C LEU A 113 3.54 -1.09 2.00
N LEU A 114 3.55 -0.03 1.18
CA LEU A 114 3.72 1.34 1.66
C LEU A 114 2.60 1.78 2.60
N VAL A 115 1.39 1.23 2.44
CA VAL A 115 0.26 1.49 3.33
C VAL A 115 0.58 1.10 4.79
N SER A 116 1.51 0.16 5.03
CA SER A 116 1.92 -0.24 6.39
C SER A 116 2.75 0.83 7.13
N ILE A 117 3.39 1.76 6.41
CA ILE A 117 4.30 2.75 7.02
C ILE A 117 3.56 3.73 7.93
N PRO A 118 2.43 4.37 7.50
CA PRO A 118 1.62 5.20 8.40
C PRO A 118 1.15 4.47 9.66
N PHE A 119 0.79 3.19 9.56
CA PHE A 119 0.38 2.40 10.71
C PHE A 119 1.51 2.19 11.71
N ALA A 120 2.73 1.93 11.22
CA ALA A 120 3.90 1.83 12.07
C ALA A 120 4.23 3.17 12.76
N ALA A 121 4.14 4.28 12.03
CA ALA A 121 4.33 5.62 12.58
C ALA A 121 3.28 5.95 13.65
N THR A 122 2.03 5.49 13.49
CA THR A 122 0.97 5.64 14.49
C THR A 122 1.34 4.94 15.80
N GLY A 123 1.88 3.72 15.72
CA GLY A 123 2.39 3.00 16.89
C GLY A 123 3.52 3.72 17.63
N ALA A 124 4.44 4.34 16.88
CA ALA A 124 5.50 5.15 17.44
C ALA A 124 4.97 6.40 18.17
N ILE A 125 3.99 7.09 17.58
CA ILE A 125 3.34 8.26 18.19
C ILE A 125 2.63 7.85 19.48
N ILE A 126 1.89 6.73 19.47
CA ILE A 126 1.21 6.21 20.67
C ILE A 126 2.22 5.93 21.78
N ALA A 127 3.37 5.32 21.48
CA ALA A 127 4.40 5.05 22.48
C ALA A 127 4.99 6.33 23.08
N LEU A 128 5.22 7.37 22.27
CA LEU A 128 5.65 8.68 22.77
C LEU A 128 4.61 9.32 23.71
N VAL A 129 3.32 9.22 23.36
CA VAL A 129 2.23 9.74 24.20
C VAL A 129 2.15 8.98 25.53
N ILE A 130 2.20 7.65 25.50
CA ILE A 130 2.17 6.82 26.72
C ILE A 130 3.37 7.13 27.62
N THR A 131 4.53 7.40 27.03
CA THR A 131 5.77 7.69 27.77
C THR A 131 5.93 9.19 28.08
N ASN A 132 4.93 10.03 27.77
CA ASN A 132 4.97 11.49 27.94
C ASN A 132 6.25 12.15 27.39
N THR A 133 6.77 11.61 26.28
CA THR A 133 8.00 12.09 25.65
C THR A 133 7.66 12.98 24.46
N SER A 134 8.29 14.16 24.39
CA SER A 134 8.11 15.10 23.29
C SER A 134 8.63 14.54 21.96
N LEU A 135 7.98 14.92 20.85
CA LEU A 135 8.49 14.64 19.51
C LEU A 135 9.72 15.53 19.23
N SER A 136 10.91 14.95 19.41
CA SER A 136 12.20 15.62 19.25
C SER A 136 12.91 15.17 17.97
N LEU A 137 14.04 15.81 17.61
CA LEU A 137 14.82 15.42 16.43
C LEU A 137 15.27 13.94 16.47
N PRO A 138 15.77 13.40 17.61
CA PRO A 138 16.07 11.97 17.71
C PRO A 138 14.86 11.06 17.47
N ALA A 139 13.67 11.47 17.91
CA ALA A 139 12.44 10.74 17.64
C ALA A 139 12.12 10.68 16.13
N LEU A 140 12.35 11.77 15.39
CA LEU A 140 12.18 11.80 13.92
C LEU A 140 13.17 10.88 13.20
N ILE A 141 14.43 10.82 13.67
CA ILE A 141 15.41 9.85 13.17
C ILE A 141 14.91 8.42 13.41
N GLY A 142 14.32 8.16 14.58
CA GLY A 142 13.67 6.89 14.89
C GLY A 142 12.57 6.52 13.90
N VAL A 143 11.70 7.46 13.51
CA VAL A 143 10.64 7.23 12.50
C VAL A 143 11.24 6.95 11.11
N LEU A 144 12.31 7.65 10.74
CA LEU A 144 13.01 7.40 9.49
C LEU A 144 13.62 5.98 9.45
N MET A 145 14.27 5.55 10.53
CA MET A 145 14.77 4.18 10.67
C MET A 145 13.65 3.14 10.65
N LEU A 146 12.54 3.42 11.36
CA LEU A 146 11.37 2.57 11.42
C LEU A 146 10.85 2.24 10.02
N THR A 147 10.81 3.24 9.13
CA THR A 147 10.34 3.07 7.75
C THR A 147 11.10 1.95 7.03
N GLY A 148 12.43 1.89 7.16
CA GLY A 148 13.23 0.82 6.56
C GLY A 148 12.95 -0.55 7.20
N ILE A 149 13.00 -0.62 8.54
CA ILE A 149 12.82 -1.87 9.29
C ILE A 149 11.46 -2.52 8.98
N VAL A 150 10.41 -1.71 8.97
CA VAL A 150 9.03 -2.16 8.71
C VAL A 150 8.90 -2.71 7.31
N VAL A 151 9.45 -2.00 6.31
CA VAL A 151 9.35 -2.42 4.93
C VAL A 151 10.17 -3.67 4.66
N THR A 152 11.34 -3.85 5.29
CA THR A 152 12.12 -5.10 5.16
C THR A 152 11.32 -6.33 5.58
N ASN A 153 10.63 -6.27 6.73
CA ASN A 153 9.80 -7.39 7.19
C ASN A 153 8.65 -7.69 6.22
N ALA A 154 8.05 -6.63 5.64
CA ALA A 154 6.93 -6.73 4.71
C ALA A 154 7.36 -7.27 3.33
N ILE A 155 8.50 -6.81 2.79
CA ILE A 155 9.13 -7.30 1.55
C ILE A 155 9.31 -8.81 1.63
N VAL A 156 9.93 -9.26 2.72
CA VAL A 156 10.37 -10.63 2.93
C VAL A 156 9.18 -11.59 3.06
N LEU A 157 8.06 -11.13 3.63
CA LEU A 157 6.79 -11.87 3.64
C LEU A 157 6.18 -11.95 2.24
N LEU A 158 6.06 -10.81 1.54
CA LEU A 158 5.41 -10.75 0.25
C LEU A 158 6.17 -11.56 -0.82
N ASP A 159 7.50 -11.51 -0.78
CA ASP A 159 8.37 -12.31 -1.65
C ASP A 159 8.12 -13.80 -1.48
N LEU A 160 8.00 -14.28 -0.24
CA LEU A 160 7.71 -15.68 0.02
C LEU A 160 6.30 -16.09 -0.46
N VAL A 161 5.32 -15.21 -0.29
CA VAL A 161 3.95 -15.44 -0.81
C VAL A 161 3.96 -15.54 -2.32
N GLU A 162 4.71 -14.66 -3.00
CA GLU A 162 4.83 -14.70 -4.46
C GLU A 162 5.53 -15.98 -4.92
N GLN A 163 6.61 -16.39 -4.26
CA GLN A 163 7.27 -17.68 -4.57
C GLN A 163 6.33 -18.89 -4.42
N TYR A 164 5.40 -18.87 -3.45
CA TYR A 164 4.38 -19.91 -3.34
C TYR A 164 3.32 -19.83 -4.45
N ARG A 165 2.96 -18.62 -4.88
CA ARG A 165 2.06 -18.42 -6.03
C ARG A 165 2.70 -18.90 -7.33
N ASP A 166 3.98 -18.66 -7.54
CA ASP A 166 4.74 -19.12 -8.72
C ASP A 166 4.84 -20.65 -8.76
N ARG A 167 4.81 -21.30 -7.59
CA ARG A 167 4.72 -22.77 -7.45
C ARG A 167 3.31 -23.33 -7.65
N GLY A 168 2.33 -22.49 -7.98
CA GLY A 168 0.96 -22.90 -8.29
C GLY A 168 0.01 -23.00 -7.09
N LEU A 169 0.42 -22.55 -5.89
CA LEU A 169 -0.49 -22.49 -4.75
C LEU A 169 -1.56 -21.39 -4.93
N GLY A 170 -2.77 -21.68 -4.48
CA GLY A 170 -3.83 -20.68 -4.41
C GLY A 170 -3.44 -19.52 -3.51
N LEU A 171 -3.95 -18.31 -3.80
CA LEU A 171 -3.64 -17.09 -3.05
C LEU A 171 -3.79 -17.24 -1.52
N GLN A 172 -4.87 -17.89 -1.08
CA GLN A 172 -5.15 -18.05 0.35
C GLN A 172 -4.14 -19.00 1.00
N ASP A 173 -3.85 -20.13 0.34
CA ASP A 173 -2.88 -21.12 0.84
C ASP A 173 -1.47 -20.54 0.87
N ALA A 174 -1.08 -19.78 -0.17
CA ALA A 174 0.20 -19.08 -0.23
C ALA A 174 0.37 -18.04 0.89
N LEU A 175 -0.70 -17.31 1.24
CA LEU A 175 -0.70 -16.35 2.34
C LEU A 175 -0.59 -17.04 3.71
N VAL A 176 -1.29 -18.15 3.91
CA VAL A 176 -1.25 -18.91 5.16
C VAL A 176 0.13 -19.53 5.37
N GLU A 177 0.69 -20.20 4.36
CA GLU A 177 2.01 -20.84 4.52
C GLU A 177 3.15 -19.83 4.52
N GLY A 178 3.07 -18.77 3.70
CA GLY A 178 3.99 -17.65 3.78
C GLY A 178 4.01 -17.00 5.17
N GLY A 179 2.82 -16.76 5.74
CA GLY A 179 2.66 -16.21 7.08
C GLY A 179 3.23 -17.13 8.17
N ARG A 180 2.92 -18.43 8.13
CA ARG A 180 3.41 -19.41 9.12
C ARG A 180 4.94 -19.54 9.12
N HIS A 181 5.56 -19.55 7.94
CA HIS A 181 7.02 -19.65 7.82
C HIS A 181 7.74 -18.36 8.24
N ARG A 182 7.07 -17.21 8.18
CA ARG A 182 7.67 -15.92 8.56
C ARG A 182 7.40 -15.50 10.00
N LEU A 183 6.31 -15.96 10.61
CA LEU A 183 5.91 -15.53 11.94
C LEU A 183 7.03 -15.70 12.99
N ARG A 184 7.72 -16.85 12.99
CA ARG A 184 8.84 -17.09 13.92
C ARG A 184 10.04 -16.15 13.65
N PRO A 185 10.61 -16.10 12.44
CA PRO A 185 11.68 -15.15 12.12
C PRO A 185 11.33 -13.68 12.40
N THR A 186 10.13 -13.21 12.02
CA THR A 186 9.72 -11.81 12.20
C THR A 186 9.56 -11.45 13.67
N LEU A 187 8.98 -12.34 14.49
CA LEU A 187 8.91 -12.11 15.93
C LEU A 187 10.29 -12.13 16.57
N MET A 188 11.18 -13.03 16.15
CA MET A 188 12.55 -13.11 16.67
C MET A 188 13.32 -11.80 16.43
N THR A 189 13.26 -11.24 15.21
CA THR A 189 13.94 -9.98 14.91
C THR A 189 13.31 -8.81 15.66
N ALA A 190 11.98 -8.73 15.70
CA ALA A 190 11.27 -7.68 16.41
C ALA A 190 11.60 -7.69 17.92
N PHE A 191 11.55 -8.85 18.57
CA PHE A 191 11.92 -8.96 19.99
C PHE A 191 13.39 -8.66 20.24
N ALA A 192 14.30 -9.13 19.38
CA ALA A 192 15.73 -8.82 19.52
C ALA A 192 15.98 -7.31 19.47
N THR A 193 15.39 -6.61 18.49
CA THR A 193 15.53 -5.14 18.39
C THR A 193 14.86 -4.42 19.56
N MET A 194 13.66 -4.85 19.98
CA MET A 194 12.98 -4.26 21.11
C MET A 194 13.78 -4.43 22.41
N LEU A 195 14.28 -5.63 22.70
CA LEU A 195 15.08 -5.90 23.90
C LEU A 195 16.45 -5.20 23.86
N ALA A 196 17.05 -5.03 22.68
CA ALA A 196 18.31 -4.29 22.52
C ALA A 196 18.14 -2.78 22.80
N LEU A 197 16.99 -2.21 22.43
CA LEU A 197 16.69 -0.79 22.62
C LEU A 197 16.00 -0.49 23.96
N LEU A 198 15.46 -1.52 24.63
CA LEU A 198 14.75 -1.38 25.90
C LEU A 198 15.58 -0.67 26.99
N PRO A 199 16.88 -0.97 27.19
CA PRO A 199 17.69 -0.24 28.17
C PRO A 199 17.79 1.24 27.84
N LEU A 200 17.91 1.61 26.56
CA LEU A 200 17.99 3.00 26.11
C LEU A 200 16.66 3.73 26.33
N ALA A 201 15.53 3.06 26.11
CA ALA A 201 14.21 3.63 26.36
C ALA A 201 13.96 3.89 27.85
N VAL A 202 14.36 2.95 28.73
CA VAL A 202 14.14 3.06 30.19
C VAL A 202 15.13 4.05 30.83
N THR A 203 16.41 4.01 30.45
CA THR A 203 17.43 4.92 30.99
C THR A 203 17.29 6.35 30.43
N GLY A 204 16.79 6.47 29.19
CA GLY A 204 16.57 7.74 28.51
C GLY A 204 15.39 8.58 29.03
N GLY A 205 14.44 7.95 29.72
CA GLY A 205 13.14 8.55 30.08
C GLY A 205 13.10 9.45 31.32
N GLY A 206 14.19 9.57 32.09
CA GLY A 206 14.17 10.46 33.27
C GLY A 206 15.18 10.21 34.38
N GLY A 207 16.21 9.38 34.19
CA GLY A 207 17.12 9.01 35.28
C GLY A 207 18.57 8.84 34.85
N GLY A 208 19.31 9.95 34.81
CA GLY A 208 20.77 9.96 34.94
C GLY A 208 21.58 9.66 33.67
N VAL A 209 22.64 10.45 33.51
CA VAL A 209 23.74 10.33 32.53
C VAL A 209 23.42 10.91 31.14
N GLY A 210 24.20 11.92 30.73
CA GLY A 210 23.96 12.84 29.60
C GLY A 210 23.82 12.26 28.18
N GLY A 211 23.75 10.94 28.01
CA GLY A 211 23.38 10.28 26.74
C GLY A 211 21.87 10.07 26.56
N ALA A 212 21.09 10.14 27.65
CA ALA A 212 19.65 9.88 27.71
C ALA A 212 18.79 10.75 26.77
N PHE A 213 19.21 11.99 26.53
CA PHE A 213 18.44 12.98 25.75
C PHE A 213 18.27 12.61 24.27
N ILE A 214 19.22 11.88 23.70
CA ILE A 214 19.20 11.50 22.28
C ILE A 214 18.68 10.07 22.13
N SER A 215 19.17 9.14 22.96
CA SER A 215 18.87 7.72 22.81
C SER A 215 17.46 7.32 23.28
N GLY A 216 16.90 7.99 24.29
CA GLY A 216 15.59 7.67 24.86
C GLY A 216 14.44 7.82 23.88
N PRO A 217 14.15 9.04 23.38
CA PRO A 217 13.05 9.29 22.45
C PRO A 217 13.16 8.46 21.16
N LEU A 218 14.39 8.26 20.66
CA LEU A 218 14.65 7.41 19.50
C LEU A 218 14.26 5.94 19.80
N ALA A 219 14.69 5.39 20.93
CA ALA A 219 14.40 4.00 21.30
C ALA A 219 12.89 3.78 21.51
N ILE A 220 12.19 4.71 22.17
CA ILE A 220 10.74 4.62 22.41
C ILE A 220 9.97 4.56 21.09
N VAL A 221 10.31 5.44 20.14
CA VAL A 221 9.71 5.46 18.79
C VAL A 221 9.91 4.14 18.07
N VAL A 222 11.14 3.63 18.06
CA VAL A 222 11.48 2.40 17.34
C VAL A 222 10.77 1.21 17.97
N ILE A 223 10.75 1.08 19.30
CA ILE A 223 10.06 0.00 20.01
C ILE A 223 8.54 0.05 19.76
N GLY A 224 7.92 1.21 19.96
CA GLY A 224 6.47 1.37 19.78
C GLY A 224 6.00 1.13 18.35
N GLY A 225 6.77 1.65 17.39
CA GLY A 225 6.51 1.43 15.98
C GLY A 225 6.75 -0.02 15.56
N LEU A 226 7.81 -0.68 16.05
CA LEU A 226 8.08 -2.10 15.75
C LEU A 226 7.01 -3.02 16.33
N PHE A 227 6.58 -2.78 17.57
CA PHE A 227 5.55 -3.57 18.21
C PHE A 227 4.25 -3.52 17.39
N THR A 228 3.80 -2.31 17.07
CA THR A 228 2.58 -2.07 16.32
C THR A 228 2.70 -2.56 14.89
N SER A 229 3.84 -2.32 14.23
CA SER A 229 4.10 -2.75 12.86
C SER A 229 4.24 -4.27 12.73
N THR A 230 4.86 -4.95 13.69
CA THR A 230 5.02 -6.41 13.62
C THR A 230 3.65 -7.09 13.70
N LEU A 231 2.79 -6.61 14.62
CA LEU A 231 1.44 -7.11 14.78
C LEU A 231 0.58 -6.80 13.54
N LEU A 232 0.66 -5.56 13.04
CA LEU A 232 -0.09 -5.14 11.86
C LEU A 232 0.43 -5.81 10.60
N THR A 233 1.72 -5.96 10.38
CA THR A 233 2.29 -6.55 9.15
C THR A 233 1.80 -7.99 8.97
N LEU A 234 1.72 -8.79 10.04
CA LEU A 234 1.23 -10.17 9.99
C LEU A 234 -0.26 -10.28 9.63
N VAL A 235 -1.06 -9.23 9.85
CA VAL A 235 -2.51 -9.22 9.61
C VAL A 235 -2.88 -8.38 8.38
N LEU A 236 -2.39 -7.15 8.35
CA LEU A 236 -2.63 -6.13 7.34
C LEU A 236 -2.05 -6.53 5.99
N VAL A 237 -0.84 -7.08 5.91
CA VAL A 237 -0.25 -7.45 4.61
C VAL A 237 -1.06 -8.55 3.91
N PRO A 238 -1.42 -9.68 4.57
CA PRO A 238 -2.29 -10.67 3.96
C PRO A 238 -3.66 -10.11 3.54
N VAL A 239 -4.28 -9.28 4.39
CA VAL A 239 -5.59 -8.69 4.09
C VAL A 239 -5.51 -7.75 2.89
N LEU A 240 -4.59 -6.79 2.90
CA LEU A 240 -4.46 -5.83 1.80
C LEU A 240 -4.06 -6.51 0.50
N TYR A 241 -3.16 -7.50 0.54
CA TYR A 241 -2.79 -8.26 -0.65
C TYR A 241 -3.95 -9.12 -1.17
N SER A 242 -4.75 -9.71 -0.28
CA SER A 242 -5.95 -10.46 -0.68
C SER A 242 -7.02 -9.56 -1.31
N LEU A 243 -7.13 -8.30 -0.87
CA LEU A 243 -8.04 -7.32 -1.45
C LEU A 243 -7.56 -6.91 -2.84
N THR A 244 -6.28 -6.52 -2.99
CA THR A 244 -5.76 -6.07 -4.29
C THR A 244 -5.73 -7.17 -5.33
N SER A 245 -5.42 -8.41 -4.95
CA SER A 245 -5.47 -9.56 -5.85
C SER A 245 -6.89 -9.97 -6.26
N ARG A 246 -7.94 -9.57 -5.52
CA ARG A 246 -9.34 -9.71 -5.98
C ARG A 246 -9.69 -8.67 -7.04
N PHE A 247 -9.07 -7.49 -7.00
CA PHE A 247 -9.27 -6.43 -8.01
C PHE A 247 -8.43 -6.65 -9.27
N THR A 248 -7.23 -7.23 -9.13
CA THR A 248 -6.38 -7.64 -10.25
C THR A 248 -6.79 -9.04 -10.70
N GLY A 249 -7.69 -9.13 -11.68
CA GLY A 249 -8.23 -10.40 -12.15
C GLY A 249 -7.14 -11.44 -12.50
N PRO A 250 -7.44 -12.75 -12.38
CA PRO A 250 -6.47 -13.85 -12.49
C PRO A 250 -5.79 -14.06 -13.86
N ARG A 251 -5.92 -13.11 -14.81
CA ARG A 251 -5.50 -13.27 -16.21
C ARG A 251 -4.32 -12.42 -16.65
N THR A 252 -4.04 -11.31 -15.98
CA THR A 252 -3.11 -10.30 -16.56
C THR A 252 -1.63 -10.64 -16.39
N THR A 253 -1.23 -11.44 -15.40
CA THR A 253 0.18 -11.81 -15.22
C THR A 253 0.60 -12.94 -16.15
N GLN A 254 -0.24 -13.97 -16.32
CA GLN A 254 0.12 -15.15 -17.13
C GLN A 254 0.31 -14.81 -18.62
N ASP A 255 -0.53 -13.96 -19.19
CA ASP A 255 -0.40 -13.54 -20.59
C ASP A 255 0.80 -12.61 -20.81
N LEU A 256 1.11 -11.73 -19.83
CA LEU A 256 2.28 -10.86 -19.90
C LEU A 256 3.59 -11.62 -19.69
N ASP A 257 3.60 -12.59 -18.77
CA ASP A 257 4.75 -13.47 -18.54
C ASP A 257 5.02 -14.35 -19.76
N LEU A 258 3.98 -14.88 -20.41
CA LEU A 258 4.12 -15.61 -21.69
C LEU A 258 4.64 -14.73 -22.83
N LEU A 259 4.21 -13.46 -22.89
CA LEU A 259 4.71 -12.52 -23.90
C LEU A 259 6.14 -12.04 -23.61
N LEU A 260 6.52 -11.92 -22.35
CA LEU A 260 7.86 -11.53 -21.92
C LEU A 260 8.86 -12.69 -22.10
N ASP A 261 8.50 -13.92 -21.73
CA ASP A 261 9.30 -15.12 -22.01
C ASP A 261 9.48 -15.32 -23.52
N ALA A 262 8.40 -15.18 -24.31
CA ALA A 262 8.48 -15.26 -25.76
C ALA A 262 9.32 -14.13 -26.40
N ALA A 263 9.42 -12.96 -25.74
CA ALA A 263 10.29 -11.87 -26.17
C ALA A 263 11.75 -12.07 -25.73
N GLU A 264 11.97 -12.69 -24.58
CA GLU A 264 13.28 -13.00 -24.03
C GLU A 264 13.97 -14.11 -24.83
N ASP A 265 13.24 -15.16 -25.22
CA ASP A 265 13.71 -16.23 -26.12
C ASP A 265 14.15 -15.70 -27.51
N ARG A 266 13.49 -14.65 -28.00
CA ARG A 266 13.89 -13.98 -29.27
C ARG A 266 15.18 -13.19 -29.12
N ARG A 267 15.47 -12.67 -27.92
CA ARG A 267 16.66 -11.86 -27.62
C ARG A 267 17.92 -12.72 -27.55
N PHE A 268 17.82 -13.95 -27.06
CA PHE A 268 18.98 -14.83 -26.83
C PHE A 268 19.28 -15.84 -27.97
N LYS A 269 18.51 -15.83 -29.06
CA LYS A 269 18.79 -16.68 -30.22
C LYS A 269 19.99 -16.15 -31.04
N PRO A 270 21.03 -16.96 -31.32
CA PRO A 270 22.19 -16.52 -32.10
C PRO A 270 21.78 -16.11 -33.51
N LEU A 271 22.37 -15.01 -34.01
CA LEU A 271 21.98 -14.32 -35.25
C LEU A 271 21.88 -15.24 -36.49
N GLY A 272 22.59 -16.37 -36.53
CA GLY A 272 22.54 -17.35 -37.62
C GLY A 272 21.25 -18.18 -37.71
N GLN A 273 20.45 -18.27 -36.65
CA GLN A 273 19.15 -18.99 -36.67
C GLN A 273 17.95 -18.06 -36.85
N ARG A 274 18.15 -16.74 -36.93
CA ARG A 274 17.06 -15.78 -37.15
C ARG A 274 16.52 -15.80 -38.58
N ALA A 275 17.36 -16.17 -39.57
CA ALA A 275 16.98 -16.20 -40.98
C ALA A 275 16.19 -17.46 -41.40
N MET A 276 16.29 -18.56 -40.65
CA MET A 276 15.55 -19.81 -40.96
C MET A 276 14.17 -19.89 -40.30
N SER A 277 13.83 -18.91 -39.47
CA SER A 277 12.52 -18.76 -38.84
C SER A 277 11.94 -17.39 -39.15
N GLU A 278 12.09 -16.93 -40.39
CA GLU A 278 11.28 -15.83 -40.89
C GLU A 278 9.83 -16.35 -40.94
N PRO A 279 8.89 -15.80 -40.14
CA PRO A 279 7.51 -16.18 -40.29
C PRO A 279 7.07 -15.71 -41.68
N ALA A 280 6.33 -16.57 -42.40
CA ALA A 280 5.58 -16.16 -43.56
C ALA A 280 4.87 -14.82 -43.28
N PRO A 281 4.76 -13.91 -44.27
CA PRO A 281 4.25 -12.56 -44.05
C PRO A 281 2.96 -12.61 -43.24
N VAL A 282 2.96 -11.91 -42.10
CA VAL A 282 1.80 -11.79 -41.21
C VAL A 282 0.64 -11.31 -42.09
N PRO A 283 -0.44 -12.09 -42.27
CA PRO A 283 -1.60 -11.59 -42.96
C PRO A 283 -2.04 -10.32 -42.22
N LEU A 284 -2.32 -9.24 -42.96
CA LEU A 284 -3.11 -8.12 -42.42
C LEU A 284 -4.23 -8.72 -41.57
N PRO A 285 -4.52 -8.18 -40.37
CA PRO A 285 -5.49 -8.78 -39.46
C PRO A 285 -6.78 -9.01 -40.25
N ALA A 286 -7.01 -10.27 -40.62
CA ALA A 286 -8.29 -10.67 -41.16
C ALA A 286 -9.26 -10.30 -40.05
N LEU A 287 -10.26 -9.49 -40.39
CA LEU A 287 -11.49 -9.38 -39.61
C LEU A 287 -11.73 -10.76 -39.01
N ALA A 288 -11.67 -10.85 -37.67
CA ALA A 288 -11.74 -12.12 -36.96
C ALA A 288 -12.86 -12.94 -37.61
N PRO A 289 -12.61 -14.18 -38.07
CA PRO A 289 -13.69 -14.98 -38.62
C PRO A 289 -14.78 -14.99 -37.56
N GLU A 290 -16.00 -14.58 -37.92
CA GLU A 290 -17.13 -14.63 -37.00
C GLU A 290 -17.12 -16.00 -36.34
N PRO A 291 -17.28 -16.08 -35.00
CA PRO A 291 -17.23 -17.36 -34.30
C PRO A 291 -18.22 -18.30 -34.98
N VAL A 292 -17.71 -19.40 -35.54
CA VAL A 292 -18.54 -20.41 -36.20
C VAL A 292 -19.37 -21.06 -35.11
N VAL A 293 -20.57 -20.53 -34.90
CA VAL A 293 -21.53 -21.02 -33.93
C VAL A 293 -22.01 -22.38 -34.41
N ARG A 294 -21.68 -23.43 -33.66
CA ARG A 294 -22.12 -24.80 -33.94
C ARG A 294 -23.23 -25.18 -32.96
N GLU A 295 -24.22 -25.93 -33.45
CA GLU A 295 -25.29 -26.47 -32.63
C GLU A 295 -24.85 -27.78 -31.98
N PHE A 296 -24.80 -27.82 -30.65
CA PHE A 296 -24.50 -29.02 -29.87
C PHE A 296 -25.74 -29.53 -29.16
N THR A 297 -25.94 -30.85 -29.19
CA THR A 297 -26.93 -31.52 -28.31
C THR A 297 -26.17 -32.03 -27.10
N VAL A 298 -26.61 -31.67 -25.89
CA VAL A 298 -25.94 -32.07 -24.65
C VAL A 298 -26.85 -33.03 -23.88
N ALA A 299 -26.37 -34.25 -23.64
CA ALA A 299 -27.05 -35.23 -22.81
C ALA A 299 -26.38 -35.29 -21.44
N MET A 300 -27.19 -35.27 -20.38
CA MET A 300 -26.70 -35.44 -19.00
C MET A 300 -27.65 -36.33 -18.21
N LYS A 301 -27.11 -37.09 -17.26
CA LYS A 301 -27.90 -37.92 -16.35
C LYS A 301 -28.09 -37.17 -15.04
N ILE A 302 -29.33 -37.17 -14.55
CA ILE A 302 -29.68 -36.64 -13.24
C ILE A 302 -30.09 -37.81 -12.36
N GLU A 303 -29.41 -37.98 -11.23
CA GLU A 303 -29.70 -39.01 -10.24
C GLU A 303 -30.09 -38.36 -8.89
N PRO A 304 -31.19 -38.78 -8.24
CA PRO A 304 -31.49 -38.36 -6.87
C PRO A 304 -30.49 -39.01 -5.89
N GLU A 305 -30.12 -38.27 -4.85
CA GLU A 305 -29.18 -38.70 -3.82
C GLU A 305 -29.77 -39.86 -2.99
N ASP A 306 -28.95 -40.87 -2.69
CA ASP A 306 -29.37 -42.13 -2.06
C ASP A 306 -30.30 -41.90 -0.85
N GLY A 307 -31.53 -42.40 -0.93
CA GLY A 307 -32.51 -42.36 0.15
C GLY A 307 -33.54 -41.22 0.11
N THR A 308 -33.49 -40.30 -0.87
CA THR A 308 -34.52 -39.26 -1.03
C THR A 308 -35.48 -39.55 -2.20
N PRO A 309 -36.81 -39.46 -2.00
CA PRO A 309 -37.76 -39.50 -3.12
C PRO A 309 -37.56 -38.24 -3.97
N GLY A 310 -37.24 -38.41 -5.26
CA GLY A 310 -37.07 -37.28 -6.18
C GLY A 310 -38.35 -36.44 -6.26
N ASP A 311 -38.20 -35.12 -6.15
CA ASP A 311 -39.29 -34.16 -6.18
C ASP A 311 -39.89 -34.08 -7.61
N PRO A 312 -41.18 -34.43 -7.79
CA PRO A 312 -41.82 -34.44 -9.11
C PRO A 312 -41.88 -33.04 -9.76
N SER A 313 -41.79 -31.97 -8.98
CA SER A 313 -41.80 -30.59 -9.48
C SER A 313 -40.54 -30.21 -10.27
N VAL A 314 -39.43 -30.95 -10.12
CA VAL A 314 -38.19 -30.75 -10.88
C VAL A 314 -38.34 -31.28 -12.31
N LEU A 315 -39.04 -32.40 -12.48
CA LEU A 315 -39.31 -33.00 -13.80
C LEU A 315 -40.25 -32.12 -14.64
N GLU A 316 -41.23 -31.48 -14.01
CA GLU A 316 -42.11 -30.52 -14.69
C GLU A 316 -41.36 -29.25 -15.12
N ARG A 317 -40.46 -28.71 -14.28
CA ARG A 317 -39.64 -27.54 -14.64
C ARG A 317 -38.70 -27.83 -15.81
N LEU A 318 -38.11 -29.03 -15.85
CA LEU A 318 -37.27 -29.45 -16.97
C LEU A 318 -38.08 -29.64 -18.25
N ARG A 319 -39.28 -30.24 -18.19
CA ARG A 319 -40.17 -30.37 -19.34
C ARG A 319 -40.67 -29.01 -19.85
N ALA A 320 -41.00 -28.08 -18.95
CA ALA A 320 -41.41 -26.71 -19.29
C ALA A 320 -40.27 -25.90 -19.93
N ALA A 321 -39.01 -26.19 -19.56
CA ALA A 321 -37.82 -25.58 -20.16
C ALA A 321 -37.35 -26.26 -21.47
N GLY A 322 -38.13 -27.19 -22.01
CA GLY A 322 -37.89 -27.80 -23.33
C GLY A 322 -36.90 -28.97 -23.35
N TYR A 323 -36.56 -29.54 -22.19
CA TYR A 323 -35.69 -30.71 -22.10
C TYR A 323 -36.48 -31.99 -22.41
N ARG A 324 -35.90 -32.89 -23.23
CA ARG A 324 -36.46 -34.23 -23.44
C ARG A 324 -35.99 -35.15 -22.32
N LEU A 325 -36.96 -35.86 -21.72
CA LEU A 325 -36.73 -36.75 -20.58
C LEU A 325 -36.97 -38.18 -21.04
N THR A 326 -35.94 -39.01 -20.99
CA THR A 326 -36.03 -40.44 -21.32
C THR A 326 -35.81 -41.24 -20.04
N PHE A 327 -36.80 -42.03 -19.65
CA PHE A 327 -36.72 -42.90 -18.48
C PHE A 327 -36.01 -44.20 -18.87
N ALA A 328 -34.96 -44.58 -18.15
CA ALA A 328 -34.32 -45.88 -18.35
C ALA A 328 -35.17 -46.98 -17.70
N GLU A 329 -35.65 -47.95 -18.49
CA GLU A 329 -36.52 -49.05 -18.06
C GLU A 329 -36.04 -49.67 -16.73
N GLY A 330 -36.93 -49.70 -15.74
CA GLY A 330 -36.68 -50.33 -14.43
C GLY A 330 -35.77 -49.57 -13.45
N SER A 331 -35.35 -48.32 -13.73
CA SER A 331 -34.47 -47.55 -12.85
C SER A 331 -34.98 -46.14 -12.54
N ARG A 332 -34.64 -45.59 -11.35
CA ARG A 332 -34.94 -44.19 -10.95
C ARG A 332 -34.06 -43.14 -11.68
N ARG A 333 -33.45 -43.52 -12.81
CA ARG A 333 -32.51 -42.68 -13.58
C ARG A 333 -33.23 -41.98 -14.71
N VAL A 334 -33.04 -40.66 -14.81
CA VAL A 334 -33.61 -39.84 -15.89
C VAL A 334 -32.48 -39.31 -16.74
N LEU A 335 -32.51 -39.66 -18.04
CA LEU A 335 -31.65 -39.05 -19.03
C LEU A 335 -32.29 -37.74 -19.48
N VAL A 336 -31.56 -36.64 -19.37
CA VAL A 336 -32.02 -35.30 -19.71
C VAL A 336 -31.24 -34.81 -20.91
N GLU A 337 -31.93 -34.68 -22.04
CA GLU A 337 -31.38 -34.10 -23.27
C GLU A 337 -31.74 -32.61 -23.31
N ALA A 338 -30.71 -31.77 -23.32
CA ALA A 338 -30.86 -30.33 -23.42
C ALA A 338 -31.27 -29.90 -24.84
N PRO A 339 -32.10 -28.84 -24.98
CA PRO A 339 -32.31 -28.21 -26.28
C PRO A 339 -30.96 -27.74 -26.87
N THR A 340 -30.86 -27.71 -28.20
CA THR A 340 -29.62 -27.42 -28.92
C THR A 340 -28.98 -26.12 -28.44
N VAL A 341 -27.72 -26.19 -28.02
CA VAL A 341 -26.96 -25.05 -27.51
C VAL A 341 -25.96 -24.61 -28.59
N ALA A 342 -26.07 -23.35 -28.98
CA ALA A 342 -25.16 -22.66 -29.87
C ALA A 342 -23.87 -22.29 -29.11
N ALA A 343 -22.75 -22.95 -29.42
CA ALA A 343 -21.48 -22.70 -28.75
C ALA A 343 -20.29 -22.79 -29.72
N ALA A 344 -19.15 -22.23 -29.31
CA ALA A 344 -17.91 -22.26 -30.10
C ALA A 344 -17.14 -23.59 -29.93
N THR A 345 -17.29 -24.25 -28.78
CA THR A 345 -16.61 -25.51 -28.46
C THR A 345 -17.54 -26.46 -27.69
N GLU A 346 -17.26 -27.77 -27.73
CA GLU A 346 -17.98 -28.79 -26.95
C GLU A 346 -17.94 -28.51 -25.43
N ALA A 347 -16.80 -27.98 -24.94
CA ALA A 347 -16.62 -27.62 -23.53
C ALA A 347 -17.51 -26.43 -23.13
N ASP A 348 -17.64 -25.43 -24.01
CA ASP A 348 -18.52 -24.27 -23.77
C ASP A 348 -20.01 -24.68 -23.79
N ALA A 349 -20.40 -25.56 -24.73
CA ALA A 349 -21.75 -26.13 -24.79
C ALA A 349 -22.09 -26.92 -23.51
N ALA A 350 -21.18 -27.77 -23.06
CA ALA A 350 -21.33 -28.55 -21.84
C ALA A 350 -21.46 -27.66 -20.60
N ALA A 351 -20.61 -26.63 -20.48
CA ALA A 351 -20.66 -25.68 -19.36
C ALA A 351 -21.95 -24.85 -19.34
N GLN A 352 -22.45 -24.43 -20.51
CA GLN A 352 -23.69 -23.65 -20.63
C GLN A 352 -24.93 -24.50 -20.33
N ALA A 353 -24.94 -25.76 -20.76
CA ALA A 353 -25.99 -26.71 -20.43
C ALA A 353 -26.04 -26.99 -18.92
N VAL A 354 -24.90 -27.26 -18.29
CA VAL A 354 -24.80 -27.50 -16.83
C VAL A 354 -25.27 -26.28 -16.04
N ARG A 355 -24.86 -25.06 -16.41
CA ARG A 355 -25.33 -23.83 -15.75
C ARG A 355 -26.84 -23.63 -15.88
N SER A 356 -27.44 -24.02 -17.00
CA SER A 356 -28.88 -23.88 -17.23
C SER A 356 -29.67 -24.89 -16.40
N VAL A 357 -29.16 -26.12 -16.26
CA VAL A 357 -29.81 -27.16 -15.46
C VAL A 357 -29.66 -26.89 -13.95
N ILE A 358 -28.50 -26.40 -13.48
CA ILE A 358 -28.30 -26.01 -12.07
C ILE A 358 -29.27 -24.89 -11.64
N LYS A 359 -29.66 -23.99 -12.55
CA LYS A 359 -30.67 -22.97 -12.24
C LYS A 359 -32.08 -23.53 -12.02
N LEU A 360 -32.37 -24.71 -12.58
CA LEU A 360 -33.69 -25.32 -12.56
C LEU A 360 -33.82 -26.42 -11.49
N VAL A 361 -32.71 -27.00 -11.06
CA VAL A 361 -32.64 -28.08 -10.06
C VAL A 361 -32.20 -27.50 -8.69
N PRO A 362 -32.94 -27.76 -7.60
CA PRO A 362 -32.54 -27.30 -6.27
C PRO A 362 -31.20 -27.92 -5.84
N ALA A 363 -30.33 -27.11 -5.21
CA ALA A 363 -28.94 -27.47 -4.89
C ALA A 363 -28.75 -28.60 -3.86
N LYS A 364 -29.84 -29.19 -3.33
CA LYS A 364 -29.80 -30.30 -2.37
C LYS A 364 -30.58 -31.49 -2.92
N GLY A 365 -29.99 -32.69 -2.89
CA GLY A 365 -30.67 -33.96 -3.17
C GLY A 365 -30.49 -34.53 -4.59
N TYR A 366 -29.66 -33.93 -5.45
CA TYR A 366 -29.41 -34.42 -6.81
C TYR A 366 -27.92 -34.41 -7.16
N ARG A 367 -27.45 -35.49 -7.79
CA ARG A 367 -26.14 -35.60 -8.42
C ARG A 367 -26.30 -35.50 -9.95
N LEU A 368 -25.50 -34.63 -10.57
CA LEU A 368 -25.34 -34.56 -12.01
C LEU A 368 -24.11 -35.36 -12.42
N SER A 369 -24.24 -36.22 -13.42
CA SER A 369 -23.09 -36.89 -14.05
C SER A 369 -22.39 -35.96 -15.03
N ASP A 370 -21.14 -36.27 -15.40
CA ASP A 370 -20.39 -35.51 -16.40
C ASP A 370 -21.19 -35.35 -17.71
N PRO A 371 -21.34 -34.11 -18.23
CA PRO A 371 -22.10 -33.84 -19.45
C PRO A 371 -21.36 -34.36 -20.69
N VAL A 372 -22.08 -35.02 -21.59
CA VAL A 372 -21.56 -35.42 -22.90
C VAL A 372 -22.20 -34.52 -23.96
N ALA A 373 -21.39 -33.67 -24.60
CA ALA A 373 -21.82 -32.83 -25.71
C ALA A 373 -21.54 -33.56 -27.04
N THR A 374 -22.51 -33.58 -27.96
CA THR A 374 -22.34 -34.17 -29.29
C THR A 374 -22.72 -33.13 -30.35
N GLU A 375 -21.82 -32.86 -31.29
CA GLU A 375 -22.05 -31.94 -32.40
C GLU A 375 -23.14 -32.50 -33.32
N LYS A 376 -24.14 -31.67 -33.66
CA LYS A 376 -25.20 -32.07 -34.58
C LYS A 376 -24.67 -31.99 -36.01
N LYS A 377 -24.18 -33.11 -36.56
CA LYS A 377 -23.87 -33.21 -37.99
C LYS A 377 -25.16 -33.14 -38.79
N VAL A 378 -25.39 -32.00 -39.44
CA VAL A 378 -26.39 -31.87 -40.49
C VAL A 378 -25.79 -32.49 -41.75
N GLU A 379 -26.15 -33.75 -42.05
CA GLU A 379 -25.95 -34.29 -43.39
C GLU A 379 -26.87 -33.54 -44.35
N LEU A 380 -26.30 -32.56 -45.06
CA LEU A 380 -26.88 -32.00 -46.27
C LEU A 380 -26.86 -33.09 -47.35
N VAL A 381 -27.93 -33.85 -47.45
CA VAL A 381 -28.25 -34.63 -48.65
C VAL A 381 -28.68 -33.60 -49.72
N LEU A 382 -27.73 -33.18 -50.54
CA LEU A 382 -28.01 -32.46 -51.79
C LEU A 382 -28.57 -33.47 -52.79
N GLY A 383 -29.88 -33.37 -53.03
CA GLY A 383 -30.58 -34.02 -54.15
C GLY A 383 -30.60 -33.12 -55.37
#